data_AF-A0A669AVI5-F1
#
_entry.id   AF-A0A669AVI5-F1
#
_cell.length_a   1.000
_cell.length_b   1.000
_cell.length_c   1.000
_cell.angle_alpha   90.00
_cell.angle_beta   90.00
_cell.angle_gamma   90.00
#
_symmetry.space_group_name_H-M   'P 1'
#
loop_
_entity.id
_entity.type
_entity.pdbx_description
1 polymer ?
#
loop_
_entity_poly.entity_id
_entity_poly.type
_entity_poly.pdbx_seq_one_letter_code
_entity_poly.pdbx_strand_id
1 'polypeptide(L)'
;MATVCQIWRPDRGRCLKSYGIIAVLFMDLMLQCVNGSLSTTNVETHYTRDGPLITSPVVPAAASVFPADEDTSKCPSGGLCHRLPADCIQCDYHLKCTYGKPTLFTCRPKKGVHCIGESGQQQTNFSLNITCQFCWQLDPSQYRCTNSTNCMTVSCPRKRYNATCDVLDHVHCLGRRRFLKRLFCNWTGGYKWSTALALSITLGGFGADRFYLGQWREGLGKLFSFGGLGIWTLIDVLLIGVGYVGPADGSLYI
;
A
#
# COMPACT_ATOMS: atom_id res chain seq x y z
N MET A 1 -1.77 31.48 -12.47
CA MET A 1 -0.90 31.63 -11.29
C MET A 1 -0.62 30.24 -10.75
N ALA A 2 0.51 29.64 -11.16
CA ALA A 2 0.89 28.29 -10.78
C ALA A 2 1.89 28.37 -9.62
N THR A 3 1.52 27.83 -8.46
CA THR A 3 2.42 27.67 -7.32
C THR A 3 3.41 26.54 -7.64
N VAL A 4 4.65 26.95 -7.84
CA VAL A 4 5.83 26.11 -8.03
C VAL A 4 6.10 25.34 -6.72
N CYS A 5 5.88 24.04 -6.73
CA CYS A 5 6.40 23.15 -5.69
C CYS A 5 7.89 22.93 -5.98
N GLN A 6 8.75 23.72 -5.35
CA GLN A 6 10.20 23.53 -5.37
C GLN A 6 10.53 22.25 -4.60
N ILE A 7 10.62 21.13 -5.32
CA ILE A 7 11.20 19.90 -4.78
C ILE A 7 12.66 19.85 -5.18
N TRP A 8 13.51 19.89 -4.15
CA TRP A 8 14.93 19.61 -4.18
C TRP A 8 15.17 18.30 -4.92
N ARG A 9 15.78 18.38 -6.11
CA ARG A 9 16.40 17.22 -6.76
C ARG A 9 17.85 17.11 -6.26
N PRO A 10 18.25 16.06 -5.54
CA PRO A 10 19.66 15.72 -5.47
C PRO A 10 20.05 15.06 -6.80
N ASP A 11 20.85 15.80 -7.55
CA ASP A 11 21.39 15.45 -8.85
C ASP A 11 22.28 14.19 -8.75
N ARG A 12 21.91 13.13 -9.46
CA ARG A 12 22.49 11.77 -9.35
C ARG A 12 23.82 11.62 -10.13
N GLY A 13 24.59 12.70 -10.29
CA GLY A 13 25.70 12.78 -11.26
C GLY A 13 27.09 13.14 -10.71
N ARG A 14 27.27 13.40 -9.41
CA ARG A 14 28.55 13.94 -8.87
C ARG A 14 29.27 13.06 -7.85
N CYS A 15 28.90 11.79 -7.73
CA CYS A 15 29.42 10.88 -6.69
C CYS A 15 30.82 10.31 -6.99
N LEU A 16 31.26 10.28 -8.25
CA LEU A 16 32.53 9.60 -8.61
C LEU A 16 33.79 10.39 -8.21
N LYS A 17 33.70 11.71 -7.97
CA LYS A 17 34.88 12.55 -7.67
C LYS A 17 35.17 12.67 -6.16
N SER A 18 34.17 12.49 -5.29
CA SER A 18 34.32 12.64 -3.84
C SER A 18 34.91 11.39 -3.17
N TYR A 19 34.65 10.20 -3.74
CA TYR A 19 35.23 8.94 -3.24
C TYR A 19 36.77 8.90 -3.37
N GLY A 20 37.34 9.57 -4.37
CA GLY A 20 38.79 9.65 -4.56
C GLY A 20 39.50 10.45 -3.45
N ILE A 21 38.91 11.54 -2.97
CA ILE A 21 39.52 12.39 -1.93
C ILE A 21 39.46 11.69 -0.57
N ILE A 22 38.35 11.01 -0.28
CA ILE A 22 38.17 10.24 0.97
C ILE A 22 39.11 9.02 0.98
N ALA A 23 39.32 8.35 -0.15
CA ALA A 23 40.26 7.24 -0.26
C ALA A 23 41.73 7.69 -0.06
N VAL A 24 42.12 8.87 -0.54
CA VAL A 24 43.47 9.42 -0.34
C VAL A 24 43.72 9.77 1.13
N LEU A 25 42.76 10.43 1.78
CA LEU A 25 42.85 10.75 3.21
C LEU A 25 42.89 9.50 4.10
N PHE A 26 42.22 8.42 3.69
CA PHE A 26 42.24 7.14 4.40
C PHE A 26 43.55 6.37 4.22
N MET A 27 44.20 6.51 3.06
CA MET A 27 45.53 5.94 2.81
C MET A 27 46.64 6.69 3.57
N ASP A 28 46.55 8.03 3.67
CA ASP A 28 47.49 8.84 4.47
C ASP A 28 47.41 8.51 5.98
N LEU A 29 46.22 8.19 6.49
CA LEU A 29 46.03 7.79 7.89
C LEU A 29 46.63 6.40 8.18
N MET A 30 46.60 5.49 7.20
CA MET A 30 47.18 4.16 7.32
C MET A 30 48.71 4.15 7.28
N LEU A 31 49.34 5.14 6.63
CA LEU A 31 50.79 5.26 6.53
C LEU A 31 51.44 5.70 7.86
N GLN A 32 50.68 6.35 8.74
CA GLN A 32 51.15 6.79 10.07
C GLN A 32 51.19 5.64 11.10
N CYS A 33 50.59 4.49 10.80
CA CYS A 33 50.55 3.32 11.70
C CYS A 33 51.75 2.36 11.53
N VAL A 34 52.71 2.64 10.62
CA VAL A 34 53.84 1.74 10.34
C VAL A 34 54.95 1.80 11.42
N ASN A 35 54.95 2.81 12.30
CA ASN A 35 55.90 2.90 13.42
C ASN A 35 55.21 2.63 14.76
N GLY A 36 54.99 1.36 15.08
CA GLY A 36 54.49 0.93 16.39
C GLY A 36 54.69 -0.57 16.59
N SER A 37 55.69 -0.93 17.38
CA SER A 37 56.20 -2.29 17.56
C SER A 37 55.40 -3.17 18.52
N LEU A 38 55.57 -4.48 18.30
CA LEU A 38 55.75 -5.57 19.26
C LEU A 38 54.54 -6.43 19.72
N SER A 39 54.73 -7.73 19.47
CA SER A 39 54.39 -8.91 20.27
C SER A 39 53.09 -9.70 20.02
N THR A 40 53.24 -10.75 19.18
CA THR A 40 52.98 -12.20 19.43
C THR A 40 52.15 -12.60 20.67
N THR A 41 51.29 -13.62 20.69
CA THR A 41 51.16 -14.94 20.02
C THR A 41 49.72 -15.45 20.22
N ASN A 42 49.20 -16.34 19.35
CA ASN A 42 48.38 -17.53 19.71
C ASN A 42 48.10 -18.35 18.45
N VAL A 43 48.75 -19.51 18.28
CA VAL A 43 48.24 -20.86 18.58
C VAL A 43 47.06 -21.25 17.69
N GLU A 44 47.40 -22.12 16.74
CA GLU A 44 46.58 -22.82 15.76
C GLU A 44 45.81 -23.98 16.41
N THR A 45 44.57 -24.24 16.00
CA THR A 45 44.08 -25.63 15.80
C THR A 45 42.79 -25.67 14.99
N HIS A 46 42.89 -26.37 13.86
CA HIS A 46 41.82 -26.83 12.99
C HIS A 46 40.88 -27.83 13.67
N TYR A 47 39.61 -27.90 13.24
CA TYR A 47 38.91 -29.17 13.00
C TYR A 47 37.70 -29.03 12.03
N THR A 48 37.68 -29.96 11.08
CA THR A 48 36.68 -30.47 10.11
C THR A 48 35.27 -30.73 10.72
N ARG A 49 34.10 -30.89 10.05
CA ARG A 49 33.66 -31.22 8.67
C ARG A 49 32.11 -31.43 8.65
N ASP A 50 31.52 -31.41 7.44
CA ASP A 50 30.25 -31.99 6.94
C ASP A 50 28.87 -31.30 7.18
N GLY A 51 28.09 -31.25 6.07
CA GLY A 51 26.70 -30.76 5.95
C GLY A 51 25.62 -31.77 6.40
N PRO A 52 24.36 -31.81 5.88
CA PRO A 52 23.88 -31.31 4.58
C PRO A 52 22.47 -30.61 4.52
N LEU A 53 22.22 -30.07 3.32
CA LEU A 53 21.00 -29.77 2.56
C LEU A 53 19.64 -30.43 2.98
N ILE A 54 18.54 -29.65 3.08
CA ILE A 54 17.16 -30.10 2.78
C ILE A 54 16.35 -28.97 2.10
N THR A 55 15.61 -29.39 1.06
CA THR A 55 14.86 -28.67 0.04
C THR A 55 13.40 -28.34 0.43
N SER A 56 12.85 -27.34 -0.26
CA SER A 56 11.51 -26.72 -0.15
C SER A 56 10.31 -27.64 -0.47
N PRO A 57 9.10 -27.36 0.06
CA PRO A 57 7.84 -27.93 -0.44
C PRO A 57 7.03 -26.97 -1.34
N VAL A 58 6.14 -27.61 -2.09
CA VAL A 58 5.27 -27.18 -3.20
C VAL A 58 3.93 -26.58 -2.72
N VAL A 59 3.33 -25.65 -3.50
CA VAL A 59 1.89 -25.32 -3.45
C VAL A 59 1.34 -25.17 -4.89
N PRO A 60 0.31 -25.91 -5.31
CA PRO A 60 -0.42 -25.66 -6.56
C PRO A 60 -1.58 -24.69 -6.37
N ALA A 61 -1.80 -23.84 -7.38
CA ALA A 61 -2.87 -22.87 -7.47
C ALA A 61 -4.24 -23.51 -7.75
N ALA A 62 -5.26 -23.13 -6.98
CA ALA A 62 -6.65 -23.47 -7.23
C ALA A 62 -7.30 -22.46 -8.19
N ALA A 63 -8.08 -22.99 -9.12
CA ALA A 63 -8.86 -22.25 -10.10
C ALA A 63 -10.03 -21.49 -9.44
N SER A 64 -10.25 -20.25 -9.88
CA SER A 64 -11.42 -19.46 -9.48
C SER A 64 -12.60 -19.76 -10.41
N VAL A 65 -13.59 -20.44 -9.82
CA VAL A 65 -14.96 -20.60 -10.32
C VAL A 65 -15.66 -19.23 -10.31
N PHE A 66 -16.36 -18.89 -11.39
CA PHE A 66 -17.31 -17.77 -11.41
C PHE A 66 -18.59 -18.18 -10.67
N PRO A 67 -19.10 -17.42 -9.68
CA PRO A 67 -20.45 -17.63 -9.18
C PRO A 67 -21.43 -16.77 -9.97
N ALA A 68 -22.33 -17.43 -10.69
CA ALA A 68 -23.68 -16.93 -10.94
C ALA A 68 -24.58 -17.39 -9.77
N ASP A 69 -25.46 -16.50 -9.31
CA ASP A 69 -26.51 -16.70 -8.29
C ASP A 69 -26.06 -16.90 -6.82
N GLU A 70 -25.51 -15.83 -6.20
CA GLU A 70 -25.27 -15.76 -4.76
C GLU A 70 -25.52 -14.35 -4.17
N ASP A 71 -26.65 -13.69 -4.50
CA ASP A 71 -26.93 -12.34 -3.98
C ASP A 71 -28.32 -12.15 -3.34
N THR A 72 -29.17 -13.17 -3.31
CA THR A 72 -30.52 -13.06 -2.70
C THR A 72 -30.52 -13.38 -1.20
N SER A 73 -29.46 -13.98 -0.66
CA SER A 73 -29.35 -14.39 0.76
C SER A 73 -29.17 -13.22 1.73
N LYS A 74 -28.80 -12.03 1.23
CA LYS A 74 -28.57 -10.82 2.05
C LYS A 74 -29.81 -9.94 2.23
N CYS A 75 -30.92 -10.30 1.58
CA CYS A 75 -32.12 -9.46 1.57
C CYS A 75 -33.05 -9.78 2.75
N PRO A 76 -33.39 -8.80 3.60
CA PRO A 76 -34.36 -9.00 4.67
C PRO A 76 -35.77 -9.19 4.08
N SER A 77 -36.48 -10.22 4.57
CA SER A 77 -37.87 -10.51 4.18
C SER A 77 -38.85 -10.05 5.27
N GLY A 78 -40.03 -9.60 4.87
CA GLY A 78 -41.11 -9.19 5.78
C GLY A 78 -41.02 -7.74 6.31
N GLY A 79 -40.03 -6.97 5.89
CA GLY A 79 -39.90 -5.53 6.21
C GLY A 79 -40.75 -4.63 5.30
N LEU A 80 -40.75 -3.33 5.60
CA LEU A 80 -41.41 -2.31 4.76
C LEU A 80 -40.68 -2.14 3.43
N CYS A 81 -41.42 -2.11 2.32
CA CYS A 81 -40.85 -2.02 0.96
C CYS A 81 -39.91 -0.81 0.75
N HIS A 82 -40.18 0.34 1.39
CA HIS A 82 -39.35 1.55 1.26
C HIS A 82 -38.02 1.50 2.03
N ARG A 83 -37.82 0.53 2.93
CA ARG A 83 -36.57 0.33 3.69
C ARG A 83 -35.70 -0.78 3.12
N LEU A 84 -36.11 -1.39 2.01
CA LEU A 84 -35.31 -2.45 1.39
C LEU A 84 -33.99 -1.88 0.85
N PRO A 85 -32.88 -2.62 1.04
CA PRO A 85 -31.61 -2.28 0.40
C PRO A 85 -31.75 -2.16 -1.12
N ALA A 86 -30.96 -1.26 -1.72
CA ALA A 86 -30.98 -1.04 -3.16
C ALA A 86 -30.65 -2.29 -3.99
N ASP A 87 -29.86 -3.23 -3.43
CA ASP A 87 -29.53 -4.49 -4.10
C ASP A 87 -30.68 -5.50 -4.11
N CYS A 88 -31.70 -5.31 -3.26
CA CYS A 88 -32.87 -6.20 -3.14
C CYS A 88 -34.06 -5.78 -4.00
N ILE A 89 -33.96 -4.63 -4.67
CA ILE A 89 -35.03 -4.03 -5.45
C ILE A 89 -34.53 -3.67 -6.85
N GLN A 90 -35.45 -3.67 -7.81
CA GLN A 90 -35.23 -3.26 -9.19
C GLN A 90 -36.18 -2.10 -9.49
N CYS A 91 -35.63 -0.90 -9.72
CA CYS A 91 -36.41 0.29 -10.04
C CYS A 91 -36.36 0.62 -11.54
N ASP A 92 -37.46 1.15 -12.07
CA ASP A 92 -37.52 1.71 -13.41
C ASP A 92 -37.03 3.16 -13.36
N TYR A 93 -35.77 3.36 -13.74
CA TYR A 93 -35.12 4.68 -13.71
C TYR A 93 -35.37 5.42 -15.02
N HIS A 94 -36.04 6.56 -14.93
CA HIS A 94 -36.19 7.49 -16.06
C HIS A 94 -35.12 8.59 -16.01
N LEU A 95 -34.60 8.96 -17.18
CA LEU A 95 -33.59 10.02 -17.32
C LEU A 95 -34.18 11.45 -17.31
N LYS A 96 -35.51 11.58 -17.32
CA LYS A 96 -36.23 12.85 -17.33
C LYS A 96 -36.45 13.38 -15.91
N CYS A 97 -35.37 13.69 -15.20
CA CYS A 97 -35.42 14.28 -13.87
C CYS A 97 -34.38 15.40 -13.72
N THR A 98 -34.63 16.35 -12.82
CA THR A 98 -33.69 17.42 -12.51
C THR A 98 -32.61 16.90 -11.58
N TYR A 99 -31.34 17.05 -11.97
CA TYR A 99 -30.20 16.60 -11.16
C TYR A 99 -30.26 17.14 -9.73
N GLY A 100 -30.05 16.27 -8.74
CA GLY A 100 -30.04 16.59 -7.31
C GLY A 100 -31.43 16.79 -6.69
N LYS A 101 -32.53 16.67 -7.45
CA LYS A 101 -33.88 16.73 -6.89
C LYS A 101 -34.43 15.34 -6.58
N PRO A 102 -35.19 15.18 -5.48
CA PRO A 102 -35.91 13.95 -5.17
C PRO A 102 -37.03 13.71 -6.19
N THR A 103 -37.08 12.51 -6.74
CA THR A 103 -38.09 12.08 -7.72
C THR A 103 -38.60 10.68 -7.39
N LEU A 104 -39.89 10.44 -7.63
CA LEU A 104 -40.51 9.14 -7.40
C LEU A 104 -40.25 8.20 -8.58
N PHE A 105 -39.69 7.03 -8.27
CA PHE A 105 -39.51 5.95 -9.23
C PHE A 105 -40.29 4.71 -8.79
N THR A 106 -40.78 3.95 -9.76
CA THR A 106 -41.50 2.70 -9.51
C THR A 106 -40.49 1.56 -9.36
N CYS A 107 -40.51 0.90 -8.20
CA CYS A 107 -39.60 -0.18 -7.83
C CYS A 107 -40.35 -1.48 -7.59
N ARG A 108 -39.65 -2.60 -7.86
CA ARG A 108 -40.14 -3.97 -7.67
C ARG A 108 -39.13 -4.76 -6.83
N PRO A 109 -39.55 -5.59 -5.86
CA PRO A 109 -38.63 -6.47 -5.17
C PRO A 109 -38.05 -7.53 -6.13
N LYS A 110 -36.79 -7.92 -5.92
CA LYS A 110 -36.18 -9.03 -6.67
C LYS A 110 -36.89 -10.36 -6.37
N LYS A 111 -36.70 -11.34 -7.27
CA LYS A 111 -37.27 -12.69 -7.11
C LYS A 111 -36.86 -13.27 -5.74
N GLY A 112 -37.83 -13.79 -4.99
CA GLY A 112 -37.61 -14.39 -3.66
C GLY A 112 -37.58 -13.40 -2.49
N VAL A 113 -37.70 -12.08 -2.72
CA VAL A 113 -37.81 -11.08 -1.66
C VAL A 113 -39.28 -10.68 -1.48
N HIS A 114 -39.78 -10.72 -0.24
CA HIS A 114 -41.14 -10.32 0.10
C HIS A 114 -41.10 -9.11 1.04
N CYS A 115 -41.81 -8.04 0.67
CA CYS A 115 -41.93 -6.83 1.46
C CYS A 115 -43.39 -6.42 1.61
N ILE A 116 -43.67 -5.70 2.69
CA ILE A 116 -45.01 -5.26 3.07
C ILE A 116 -45.13 -3.76 2.83
N GLY A 117 -46.27 -3.32 2.27
CA GLY A 117 -46.62 -1.91 2.15
C GLY A 117 -47.10 -1.31 3.47
N GLU A 118 -47.32 0.00 3.50
CA GLU A 118 -47.89 0.68 4.68
C GLU A 118 -49.29 0.14 5.05
N SER A 119 -50.02 -0.40 4.07
CA SER A 119 -51.34 -1.00 4.24
C SER A 119 -51.32 -2.46 4.77
N GLY A 120 -50.15 -3.00 5.15
CA GLY A 120 -50.02 -4.36 5.67
C GLY A 120 -50.15 -5.47 4.61
N GLN A 121 -50.32 -5.12 3.34
CA GLN A 121 -50.41 -6.05 2.22
C GLN A 121 -49.07 -6.17 1.49
N GLN A 122 -48.82 -7.35 0.92
CA GLN A 122 -47.64 -7.59 0.08
C GLN A 122 -47.72 -6.76 -1.20
N GLN A 123 -46.68 -5.96 -1.47
CA GLN A 123 -46.62 -5.11 -2.67
C GLN A 123 -45.67 -5.69 -3.70
N THR A 124 -46.13 -5.78 -4.95
CA THR A 124 -45.33 -6.18 -6.12
C THR A 124 -44.66 -4.98 -6.80
N ASN A 125 -45.28 -3.81 -6.68
CA ASN A 125 -44.76 -2.53 -7.15
C ASN A 125 -44.99 -1.48 -6.06
N PHE A 126 -44.00 -0.65 -5.80
CA PHE A 126 -44.09 0.47 -4.88
C PHE A 126 -43.32 1.66 -5.44
N SER A 127 -43.65 2.86 -4.97
CA SER A 127 -42.94 4.09 -5.38
C SER A 127 -41.89 4.44 -4.33
N LEU A 128 -40.65 4.66 -4.75
CA LEU A 128 -39.54 5.06 -3.88
C LEU A 128 -39.06 6.45 -4.26
N ASN A 129 -38.83 7.29 -3.26
CA ASN A 129 -38.28 8.63 -3.47
C ASN A 129 -36.76 8.56 -3.54
N ILE A 130 -36.19 8.84 -4.72
CA ILE A 130 -34.75 8.75 -4.99
C ILE A 130 -34.28 10.06 -5.59
N THR A 131 -33.16 10.57 -5.09
CA THR A 131 -32.51 11.76 -5.66
C THR A 131 -32.00 11.44 -7.06
N CYS A 132 -32.36 12.28 -8.03
CA CYS A 132 -31.89 12.16 -9.41
C CYS A 132 -30.38 12.46 -9.52
N GLN A 133 -29.56 11.44 -9.32
CA GLN A 133 -28.10 11.51 -9.47
C GLN A 133 -27.53 10.13 -9.86
N PHE A 134 -26.50 10.10 -10.70
CA PHE A 134 -25.87 8.84 -11.09
C PHE A 134 -24.93 8.31 -10.01
N CYS A 135 -24.82 6.99 -9.88
CA CYS A 135 -24.01 6.32 -8.85
C CYS A 135 -22.53 6.78 -8.80
N TRP A 136 -21.94 7.15 -9.94
CA TRP A 136 -20.56 7.62 -10.04
C TRP A 136 -20.36 9.10 -9.64
N GLN A 137 -21.45 9.87 -9.48
CA GLN A 137 -21.46 11.28 -9.08
C GLN A 137 -21.75 11.49 -7.60
N LEU A 138 -22.00 10.42 -6.84
CA LEU A 138 -22.25 10.49 -5.40
C LEU A 138 -21.07 11.13 -4.65
N ASP A 139 -21.34 11.60 -3.44
CA ASP A 139 -20.31 12.04 -2.52
C ASP A 139 -19.45 10.86 -2.03
N PRO A 140 -18.14 11.07 -1.77
CA PRO A 140 -17.24 10.02 -1.26
C PRO A 140 -17.67 9.31 0.02
N SER A 141 -18.61 9.88 0.78
CA SER A 141 -19.20 9.26 1.98
C SER A 141 -20.26 8.20 1.67
N GLN A 142 -20.76 8.15 0.44
CA GLN A 142 -21.90 7.30 0.04
C GLN A 142 -21.49 6.05 -0.75
N TYR A 143 -20.19 5.85 -0.99
CA TYR A 143 -19.64 4.65 -1.63
C TYR A 143 -18.30 4.27 -1.01
N ARG A 144 -17.93 3.00 -1.16
CA ARG A 144 -16.67 2.44 -0.69
C ARG A 144 -15.86 1.96 -1.88
N CYS A 145 -14.61 2.39 -1.98
CA CYS A 145 -13.70 1.95 -3.03
C CYS A 145 -12.68 0.95 -2.51
N THR A 146 -12.26 0.03 -3.38
CA THR A 146 -11.14 -0.88 -3.11
C THR A 146 -9.84 -0.09 -2.99
N ASN A 147 -8.97 -0.52 -2.07
CA ASN A 147 -7.65 0.06 -1.90
C ASN A 147 -6.60 -0.82 -2.57
N SER A 148 -5.56 -0.21 -3.13
CA SER A 148 -4.47 -0.94 -3.78
C SER A 148 -3.18 -0.82 -2.99
N THR A 149 -2.57 -1.96 -2.66
CA THR A 149 -1.25 -2.06 -2.04
C THR A 149 -0.11 -2.04 -3.07
N ASN A 150 -0.44 -2.23 -4.36
CA ASN A 150 0.52 -2.26 -5.46
C ASN A 150 0.97 -0.86 -5.93
N CYS A 151 0.69 0.18 -5.14
CA CYS A 151 1.11 1.53 -5.46
C CYS A 151 1.57 2.30 -4.24
N MET A 152 2.31 3.40 -4.45
CA MET A 152 2.97 4.15 -3.38
C MET A 152 2.57 5.64 -3.45
N THR A 153 2.23 6.22 -2.31
CA THR A 153 1.76 7.61 -2.14
C THR A 153 2.78 8.68 -2.58
N VAL A 154 4.05 8.38 -2.34
CA VAL A 154 5.25 9.23 -2.48
C VAL A 154 5.85 9.31 -3.88
N SER A 155 5.18 8.75 -4.88
CA SER A 155 5.67 8.80 -6.26
C SER A 155 5.56 10.21 -6.86
N CYS A 156 6.56 10.64 -7.64
CA CYS A 156 6.53 11.90 -8.38
C CYS A 156 6.61 11.64 -9.90
N PRO A 157 5.56 11.98 -10.68
CA PRO A 157 4.26 12.52 -10.27
C PRO A 157 3.43 11.51 -9.45
N ARG A 158 2.48 12.01 -8.64
CA ARG A 158 1.62 11.13 -7.80
C ARG A 158 0.91 10.09 -8.65
N LYS A 159 1.19 8.82 -8.38
CA LYS A 159 0.54 7.70 -9.06
C LYS A 159 -0.97 7.69 -8.78
N ARG A 160 -1.73 7.38 -9.82
CA ARG A 160 -3.17 7.09 -9.76
C ARG A 160 -3.39 5.62 -10.06
N TYR A 161 -4.41 5.04 -9.45
CA TYR A 161 -4.83 3.68 -9.72
C TYR A 161 -6.33 3.65 -10.02
N ASN A 162 -6.76 2.61 -10.74
CA ASN A 162 -8.17 2.35 -10.98
C ASN A 162 -8.71 1.56 -9.80
N ALA A 163 -9.62 2.15 -9.04
CA ALA A 163 -10.34 1.51 -7.95
C ALA A 163 -11.72 1.07 -8.43
N THR A 164 -12.20 -0.07 -7.93
CA THR A 164 -13.60 -0.47 -8.02
C THR A 164 -14.34 0.12 -6.82
N CYS A 165 -15.39 0.89 -7.09
CA CYS A 165 -16.20 1.56 -6.07
C CYS A 165 -17.60 1.00 -6.08
N ASP A 166 -18.09 0.67 -4.89
CA ASP A 166 -19.41 0.10 -4.63
C ASP A 166 -20.21 1.08 -3.77
N VAL A 167 -21.41 1.44 -4.23
CA VAL A 167 -22.33 2.32 -3.50
C VAL A 167 -22.89 1.59 -2.27
N LEU A 168 -23.06 2.31 -1.16
CA LEU A 168 -23.64 1.76 0.07
C LEU A 168 -25.09 1.30 -0.13
N ASP A 169 -25.49 0.24 0.58
CA ASP A 169 -26.75 -0.48 0.39
C ASP A 169 -28.00 0.39 0.59
N HIS A 170 -27.92 1.38 1.48
CA HIS A 170 -29.00 2.31 1.81
C HIS A 170 -29.09 3.52 0.87
N VAL A 171 -28.13 3.69 -0.04
CA VAL A 171 -28.09 4.81 -0.97
C VAL A 171 -28.62 4.36 -2.33
N HIS A 172 -29.70 5.01 -2.77
CA HIS A 172 -30.29 4.77 -4.08
C HIS A 172 -29.74 5.78 -5.10
N CYS A 173 -29.36 5.30 -6.28
CA CYS A 173 -28.73 6.09 -7.34
C CYS A 173 -29.02 5.50 -8.72
N LEU A 174 -28.90 6.32 -9.76
CA LEU A 174 -29.15 5.90 -11.14
C LEU A 174 -27.93 5.21 -11.75
N GLY A 175 -28.17 4.17 -12.54
CA GLY A 175 -27.14 3.45 -13.28
C GLY A 175 -26.51 2.28 -12.51
N ARG A 176 -25.24 1.97 -12.83
CA ARG A 176 -24.52 0.84 -12.22
C ARG A 176 -23.95 1.23 -10.86
N ARG A 177 -24.30 0.44 -9.82
CA ARG A 177 -23.85 0.63 -8.43
C ARG A 177 -22.37 0.32 -8.21
N ARG A 178 -21.82 -0.61 -9.01
CA ARG A 178 -20.38 -0.89 -9.09
C ARG A 178 -19.77 -0.11 -10.26
N PHE A 179 -18.82 0.77 -9.99
CA PHE A 179 -18.19 1.59 -11.03
C PHE A 179 -16.67 1.74 -10.82
N LEU A 180 -15.94 2.03 -11.90
CA LEU A 180 -14.51 2.26 -11.86
C LEU A 180 -14.21 3.75 -11.64
N LYS A 181 -13.30 4.06 -10.71
CA LYS A 181 -12.86 5.43 -10.44
C LYS A 181 -11.33 5.52 -10.37
N ARG A 182 -10.77 6.59 -10.93
CA ARG A 182 -9.34 6.89 -10.79
C ARG A 182 -9.09 7.65 -9.49
N LEU A 183 -8.44 6.98 -8.53
CA LEU A 183 -8.07 7.55 -7.24
C LEU A 183 -6.56 7.75 -7.14
N PHE A 184 -6.14 8.65 -6.25
CA PHE A 184 -4.74 8.77 -5.89
C PHE A 184 -4.34 7.65 -4.93
N CYS A 185 -3.11 7.16 -5.08
CA CYS A 185 -2.55 6.19 -4.15
C CYS A 185 -2.44 6.76 -2.74
N ASN A 186 -2.90 5.98 -1.76
CA ASN A 186 -2.83 6.29 -0.33
C ASN A 186 -2.05 5.23 0.47
N TRP A 187 -1.40 4.30 -0.22
CA TRP A 187 -0.63 3.24 0.44
C TRP A 187 0.79 3.70 0.75
N THR A 188 1.31 3.25 1.90
CA THR A 188 2.66 3.50 2.41
C THR A 188 3.25 2.20 2.93
N GLY A 189 4.58 2.04 2.84
CA GLY A 189 5.27 0.79 3.20
C GLY A 189 5.37 0.51 4.70
N GLY A 190 4.89 1.40 5.57
CA GLY A 190 4.87 1.17 7.02
C GLY A 190 6.23 1.20 7.71
N TYR A 191 7.28 1.69 7.04
CA TYR A 191 8.63 1.76 7.62
C TYR A 191 8.70 2.82 8.73
N LYS A 192 9.19 2.44 9.90
CA LYS A 192 9.35 3.33 11.05
C LYS A 192 10.77 3.86 11.11
N TRP A 193 10.92 5.18 11.24
CA TRP A 193 12.25 5.81 11.32
C TRP A 193 13.03 5.31 12.54
N SER A 194 12.38 5.24 13.69
CA SER A 194 13.00 4.78 14.94
C SER A 194 13.49 3.34 14.86
N THR A 195 12.75 2.46 14.19
CA THR A 195 13.16 1.07 13.98
C THR A 195 14.35 0.98 13.02
N ALA A 196 14.34 1.74 11.92
CA ALA A 196 15.49 1.79 11.00
C ALA A 196 16.76 2.29 11.72
N LEU A 197 16.63 3.32 12.55
CA LEU A 197 17.73 3.87 13.34
C LEU A 197 18.23 2.89 14.41
N ALA A 198 17.32 2.25 15.15
CA ALA A 198 17.69 1.24 16.14
C ALA A 198 18.44 0.06 15.50
N LEU A 199 17.93 -0.45 14.36
CA LEU A 199 18.59 -1.53 13.61
C LEU A 199 19.95 -1.12 13.06
N SER A 200 20.13 0.16 12.69
CA SER A 200 21.42 0.69 12.24
C SER A 200 22.44 0.71 13.38
N ILE A 201 22.03 1.09 14.60
CA ILE A 201 22.92 1.12 15.77
C ILE A 201 23.29 -0.30 16.23
N THR A 202 22.32 -1.21 16.36
CA THR A 202 22.56 -2.52 16.97
C THR A 202 23.04 -3.57 15.98
N LEU A 203 22.57 -3.51 14.72
CA LEU A 203 22.76 -4.54 13.70
C LEU A 203 23.23 -3.96 12.35
N GLY A 204 23.67 -2.70 12.31
CA GLY A 204 24.10 -2.04 11.07
C GLY A 204 25.32 -2.70 10.44
N GLY A 205 26.19 -3.34 11.24
CA GLY A 205 27.39 -4.01 10.73
C GLY A 205 27.04 -5.20 9.84
N PHE A 206 25.91 -5.85 10.11
CA PHE A 206 25.36 -6.93 9.30
C PHE A 206 24.44 -6.41 8.18
N GLY A 207 24.24 -5.09 8.07
CA GLY A 207 23.37 -4.44 7.08
C GLY A 207 21.87 -4.63 7.33
N ALA A 208 21.47 -4.94 8.56
CA ALA A 208 20.05 -5.16 8.91
C ALA A 208 19.17 -3.93 8.64
N ASP A 209 19.73 -2.73 8.80
CA ASP A 209 19.12 -1.46 8.42
C ASP A 209 18.77 -1.39 6.93
N ARG A 210 19.65 -1.88 6.05
CA ARG A 210 19.42 -1.88 4.59
C ARG A 210 18.45 -2.96 4.16
N PHE A 211 18.52 -4.13 4.80
CA PHE A 211 17.52 -5.17 4.58
C PHE A 211 16.13 -4.71 5.02
N TYR A 212 16.03 -4.01 6.17
CA TYR A 212 14.77 -3.45 6.65
C TYR A 212 14.16 -2.44 5.66
N LEU A 213 14.99 -1.60 5.02
CA LEU A 213 14.52 -0.62 4.04
C LEU A 213 14.27 -1.21 2.63
N GLY A 214 14.42 -2.53 2.45
CA GLY A 214 14.26 -3.20 1.15
C GLY A 214 15.46 -3.07 0.20
N GLN A 215 16.58 -2.50 0.66
CA GLN A 215 17.82 -2.32 -0.10
C GLN A 215 18.75 -3.53 0.05
N TRP A 216 18.25 -4.72 -0.31
CA TRP A 216 18.93 -6.01 -0.06
C TRP A 216 20.33 -6.11 -0.70
N ARG A 217 20.55 -5.45 -1.84
CA ARG A 217 21.85 -5.44 -2.54
C ARG A 217 22.94 -4.74 -1.73
N GLU A 218 22.60 -3.61 -1.11
CA GLU A 218 23.53 -2.86 -0.25
C GLU A 218 23.73 -3.58 1.09
N GLY A 219 22.67 -4.16 1.65
CA GLY A 219 22.76 -5.00 2.85
C GLY A 219 23.71 -6.18 2.68
N LEU A 220 23.66 -6.84 1.53
CA LEU A 220 24.54 -7.97 1.23
C LEU A 220 26.01 -7.55 1.09
N GLY A 221 26.27 -6.36 0.54
CA GLY A 221 27.62 -5.79 0.48
C GLY A 221 28.22 -5.52 1.86
N LYS A 222 27.40 -5.07 2.81
CA LYS A 222 27.83 -4.90 4.22
C LYS A 222 28.11 -6.23 4.89
N LEU A 223 27.26 -7.24 4.64
CA LEU A 223 27.44 -8.56 5.22
C LEU A 223 28.76 -9.21 4.78
N PHE A 224 29.10 -9.15 3.49
CA PHE A 224 30.35 -9.71 2.97
C PHE A 224 31.60 -8.93 3.36
N SER A 225 31.47 -7.63 3.62
CA SER A 225 32.57 -6.80 4.13
C SER A 225 32.70 -6.84 5.66
N PHE A 226 31.95 -7.75 6.33
CA PHE A 226 31.85 -7.80 7.80
C PHE A 226 31.54 -6.43 8.43
N GLY A 227 30.75 -5.61 7.74
CA GLY A 227 30.38 -4.27 8.19
C GLY A 227 31.54 -3.28 8.28
N GLY A 228 32.68 -3.58 7.65
CA GLY A 228 33.88 -2.73 7.60
C GLY A 228 34.27 -2.13 8.96
N LEU A 229 34.46 -2.99 9.97
CA LEU A 229 34.94 -2.61 11.31
C LEU A 229 34.11 -1.52 12.04
N GLY A 230 32.84 -1.34 11.66
CA GLY A 230 31.95 -0.33 12.27
C GLY A 230 31.96 1.04 11.59
N ILE A 231 32.77 1.25 10.55
CA ILE A 231 32.74 2.51 9.78
C ILE A 231 31.41 2.63 9.03
N TRP A 232 30.93 1.53 8.43
CA TRP A 232 29.64 1.53 7.73
C TRP A 232 28.49 1.88 8.66
N THR A 233 28.46 1.28 9.85
CA THR A 233 27.39 1.54 10.84
C THR A 233 27.32 3.00 11.22
N LEU A 234 28.47 3.66 11.42
CA LEU A 234 28.52 5.08 11.76
C LEU A 234 28.00 5.96 10.62
N ILE A 235 28.33 5.64 9.37
CA ILE A 235 27.81 6.35 8.19
C ILE A 235 26.29 6.15 8.08
N ASP A 236 25.79 4.93 8.27
CA ASP A 236 24.36 4.65 8.18
C ASP A 236 23.54 5.35 9.25
N VAL A 237 24.02 5.37 10.49
CA VAL A 237 23.36 6.08 11.59
C VAL A 237 23.23 7.56 11.26
N LEU A 238 24.28 8.18 10.71
CA LEU A 238 24.22 9.58 10.27
C LEU A 238 23.22 9.77 9.13
N LEU A 239 23.26 8.92 8.10
CA LEU A 239 22.41 9.05 6.91
C LEU A 239 20.92 8.80 7.20
N ILE A 240 20.61 7.84 8.06
CA ILE A 240 19.24 7.56 8.53
C ILE A 240 18.80 8.64 9.51
N GLY A 241 19.70 9.07 10.41
CA GLY A 241 19.45 10.13 11.39
C GLY A 241 19.05 11.46 10.75
N VAL A 242 19.73 11.87 9.68
CA VAL A 242 19.40 13.07 8.90
C VAL A 242 18.21 12.85 7.95
N GLY A 243 17.75 11.60 7.78
CA GLY A 243 16.66 11.26 6.85
C GLY A 243 17.06 11.33 5.38
N TYR A 244 18.36 11.31 5.07
CA TYR A 244 18.85 11.27 3.69
C TYR A 244 18.56 9.93 3.01
N VAL A 245 18.64 8.84 3.78
CA VAL A 245 18.31 7.49 3.32
C VAL A 245 16.90 7.11 3.75
N GLY A 246 16.04 6.85 2.76
CA GLY A 246 14.68 6.36 2.95
C GLY A 246 14.46 4.94 2.43
N PRO A 247 13.26 4.38 2.66
CA PRO A 247 12.83 3.10 2.09
C PRO A 247 13.03 2.99 0.58
N ALA A 248 13.35 1.79 0.09
CA ALA A 248 13.55 1.52 -1.34
C ALA A 248 12.30 1.81 -2.19
N ASP A 249 11.12 1.72 -1.58
CA ASP A 249 9.83 2.03 -2.20
C ASP A 249 9.60 3.55 -2.39
N GLY A 250 10.53 4.37 -1.89
CA GLY A 250 10.46 5.83 -1.87
C GLY A 250 9.52 6.39 -0.80
N SER A 251 8.86 5.53 -0.01
CA SER A 251 7.87 5.94 0.99
C SER A 251 8.52 6.74 2.12
N LEU A 252 7.76 7.66 2.71
CA LEU A 252 8.23 8.40 3.88
C LEU A 252 8.15 7.50 5.11
N TYR A 253 9.05 7.70 6.07
CA TYR A 253 8.95 7.08 7.38
C TYR A 253 7.66 7.49 8.09
N ILE A 254 7.09 6.57 8.88
CA ILE A 254 5.93 6.77 9.75
C ILE A 254 6.36 6.85 11.21
#